data_AF-A0A945VSN0-F1
#
_entry.id   AF-A0A945VSN0-F1
#
_cell.length_a   1.000
_cell.length_b   1.000
_cell.length_c   1.000
_cell.angle_alpha   90.00
_cell.angle_beta   90.00
_cell.angle_gamma   90.00
#
_symmetry.space_group_name_H-M   'P 1'
#
loop_
_entity.id
_entity.type
_entity.pdbx_description
1 polymer ?
#
loop_
_entity_poly.entity_id
_entity_poly.type
_entity_poly.pdbx_seq_one_letter_code
_entity_poly.pdbx_strand_id
1 'polypeptide(L)'
;MTKTFWIGIIIVLIVSVMGVCYQKYLSSNHCAFDGCAVTAIYEVDIVLKDGSVKKFCSIYCATQWFKKNIQVVDHVIVTDEIRGNKIDSYMAYFVES
;
A
#
# COMPACT_ATOMS: atom_id res chain seq x y z
N MET A 1 17.35 -34.64 25.73
CA MET A 1 17.16 -33.76 24.54
C MET A 1 18.47 -33.04 24.27
N THR A 2 19.05 -33.22 23.08
CA THR A 2 20.32 -32.59 22.69
C THR A 2 20.11 -31.11 22.36
N LYS A 3 21.13 -30.27 22.59
CA LYS A 3 21.10 -28.84 22.25
C LYS A 3 20.73 -28.58 20.78
N THR A 4 21.11 -29.51 19.90
CA THR A 4 20.81 -29.47 18.46
C THR A 4 19.31 -29.56 18.15
N PHE A 5 18.53 -30.26 18.97
CA PHE A 5 17.08 -30.37 18.81
C PHE A 5 16.37 -29.04 19.10
N TRP A 6 16.80 -28.33 20.15
CA TRP A 6 16.25 -27.01 20.50
C TRP A 6 16.59 -25.93 19.48
N ILE A 7 17.80 -25.96 18.92
CA ILE A 7 18.21 -25.05 17.84
C ILE A 7 17.32 -25.23 16.61
N GLY A 8 17.00 -26.48 16.24
CA GLY A 8 16.09 -26.77 15.13
C GLY A 8 14.69 -26.17 15.33
N ILE A 9 14.12 -26.31 16.53
CA ILE A 9 12.80 -25.73 16.86
C ILE A 9 12.82 -24.20 16.77
N ILE A 10 13.86 -23.55 17.29
CA ILE A 10 13.99 -22.09 17.25
C ILE A 10 14.03 -21.59 15.80
N ILE A 11 14.79 -22.25 14.93
CA ILE A 11 14.88 -21.87 13.51
C ILE A 11 13.51 -21.97 12.83
N VAL A 12 12.78 -23.07 13.04
CA VAL A 12 11.43 -23.25 12.44
C VAL A 12 10.44 -22.19 12.93
N LEU A 13 10.50 -21.82 14.21
CA LEU A 13 9.67 -20.75 14.76
C LEU A 13 10.01 -19.39 14.15
N ILE A 14 11.30 -19.06 14.01
CA ILE A 14 11.72 -17.79 13.41
C ILE A 14 11.28 -17.70 11.94
N VAL A 15 11.45 -18.77 11.16
CA VAL A 15 11.05 -18.80 9.74
C VAL A 15 9.54 -18.66 9.59
N SER A 16 8.74 -19.34 10.43
CA SER A 16 7.28 -19.23 10.36
C SER A 16 6.78 -17.83 10.73
N VAL A 17 7.34 -17.21 11.77
CA VAL A 17 7.01 -15.83 12.17
C VAL A 17 7.40 -14.84 11.07
N MET A 18 8.60 -14.96 10.50
CA MET A 18 9.02 -14.11 9.37
C MET A 18 8.07 -14.25 8.17
N GLY A 19 7.65 -15.47 7.83
CA GLY A 19 6.71 -15.72 6.74
C GLY A 19 5.36 -15.02 6.96
N VAL A 20 4.79 -15.12 8.16
CA VAL A 20 3.51 -14.47 8.50
C VAL A 20 3.64 -12.94 8.49
N CYS A 21 4.71 -12.39 9.06
CA CYS A 21 4.97 -10.96 9.05
C CYS A 21 5.13 -10.43 7.62
N TYR A 22 5.86 -11.16 6.77
CA TYR A 22 6.06 -10.79 5.38
C TYR A 22 4.76 -10.85 4.57
N GLN A 23 3.96 -11.91 4.75
CA GLN A 23 2.67 -12.04 4.09
C GLN A 23 1.69 -10.95 4.52
N LYS A 24 1.69 -10.55 5.80
CA LYS A 24 0.87 -9.44 6.29
C LYS A 24 1.33 -8.09 5.72
N TYR A 25 2.63 -7.88 5.57
CA TYR A 25 3.19 -6.69 4.92
C TYR A 25 2.73 -6.58 3.46
N LEU A 26 2.72 -7.69 2.72
CA LEU A 26 2.21 -7.76 1.34
C LEU A 26 0.68 -7.67 1.22
N SER A 27 -0.08 -8.07 2.25
CA SER A 27 -1.54 -8.16 2.22
C SER A 27 -2.29 -6.82 2.23
N SER A 28 -1.59 -5.69 2.34
CA SER A 28 -2.20 -4.36 2.21
C SER A 28 -2.50 -3.98 0.75
N ASN A 29 -3.01 -4.92 -0.05
CA ASN A 29 -3.50 -4.69 -1.40
C ASN A 29 -5.02 -4.47 -1.43
N HIS A 30 -5.63 -4.10 -0.30
CA HIS A 30 -7.05 -3.73 -0.27
C HIS A 30 -7.19 -2.22 -0.23
N CYS A 31 -8.18 -1.72 -0.97
CA CYS A 31 -8.49 -0.31 -1.08
C CYS A 31 -8.93 0.22 0.29
N ALA A 32 -8.36 1.34 0.71
CA ALA A 32 -8.68 1.97 1.97
C ALA A 32 -10.09 2.60 2.02
N PHE A 33 -10.80 2.65 0.90
CA PHE A 33 -12.16 3.20 0.81
C PHE A 33 -13.25 2.11 0.81
N ASP A 34 -13.19 1.16 -0.13
CA ASP A 34 -14.23 0.13 -0.34
C ASP A 34 -13.80 -1.28 0.08
N GLY A 35 -12.53 -1.49 0.42
CA GLY A 35 -11.99 -2.80 0.80
C GLY A 35 -11.79 -3.77 -0.37
N CYS A 36 -12.02 -3.36 -1.62
CA CYS A 36 -11.78 -4.20 -2.78
C CYS A 36 -10.28 -4.40 -3.03
N ALA A 37 -9.92 -5.46 -3.76
CA ALA A 37 -8.55 -5.69 -4.17
C ALA A 37 -8.05 -4.57 -5.10
N VAL A 38 -6.88 -4.03 -4.80
CA VAL A 38 -6.18 -3.02 -5.58
C VAL A 38 -5.44 -3.73 -6.71
N THR A 39 -5.72 -3.30 -7.93
CA THR A 39 -5.00 -3.76 -9.12
C THR A 39 -3.91 -2.73 -9.42
N ALA A 40 -2.71 -3.21 -9.76
CA ALA A 40 -1.54 -2.34 -9.89
C ALA A 40 -1.72 -1.21 -10.91
N ILE A 41 -2.42 -1.48 -12.02
CA ILE A 41 -2.62 -0.51 -13.12
C ILE A 41 -3.56 0.65 -12.77
N TYR A 42 -4.44 0.46 -11.78
CA TYR A 42 -5.38 1.50 -11.29
C TYR A 42 -5.03 1.96 -9.87
N GLU A 43 -3.88 1.54 -9.33
CA GLU A 43 -3.45 1.87 -7.98
C GLU A 43 -3.25 3.38 -7.86
N VAL A 44 -3.91 3.97 -6.88
CA VAL A 44 -3.69 5.35 -6.46
C VAL A 44 -3.28 5.34 -5.00
N ASP A 45 -2.17 5.99 -4.70
CA ASP A 45 -1.67 6.14 -3.36
C ASP A 45 -1.88 7.57 -2.88
N ILE A 46 -2.38 7.74 -1.66
CA ILE A 46 -2.39 9.02 -0.97
C ILE A 46 -1.37 8.92 0.15
N VAL A 47 -0.37 9.80 0.10
CA VAL A 47 0.64 9.93 1.16
C VAL A 47 0.14 10.96 2.17
N LEU A 48 0.13 10.58 3.43
CA LEU A 48 -0.30 11.43 4.53
C LEU A 48 0.88 12.20 5.11
N LYS A 49 0.60 13.28 5.85
CA LYS A 49 1.62 14.12 6.49
C LYS A 49 2.49 13.39 7.51
N ASP A 50 2.00 12.26 8.05
CA ASP A 50 2.77 11.39 8.95
C ASP A 50 3.65 10.38 8.20
N GLY A 51 3.67 10.44 6.86
CA GLY A 51 4.40 9.54 5.98
C GLY A 51 3.70 8.20 5.72
N SER A 52 2.53 7.95 6.32
CA SER A 52 1.77 6.74 6.04
C SER A 52 1.09 6.82 4.66
N VAL A 53 0.89 5.66 4.03
CA VAL A 53 0.34 5.56 2.67
C VAL A 53 -1.02 4.85 2.71
N LYS A 54 -2.01 5.45 2.07
CA LYS A 54 -3.31 4.82 1.82
C LYS A 54 -3.41 4.45 0.35
N LYS A 55 -3.68 3.18 0.08
CA LYS A 55 -3.85 2.65 -1.28
C LYS A 55 -5.32 2.63 -1.67
N PHE A 56 -5.61 2.91 -2.93
CA PHE A 56 -6.95 2.92 -3.50
C PHE A 56 -6.97 2.19 -4.84
N CYS A 57 -8.10 1.53 -5.12
CA CYS A 57 -8.31 0.76 -6.34
C CYS A 57 -8.61 1.64 -7.58
N SER A 58 -8.87 2.93 -7.38
CA SER A 58 -9.19 3.87 -8.46
C SER A 58 -9.03 5.33 -8.00
N ILE A 59 -8.89 6.23 -8.98
CA ILE A 59 -8.92 7.69 -8.76
C ILE A 59 -10.24 8.12 -8.08
N TYR A 60 -11.36 7.47 -8.41
CA TYR A 60 -12.65 7.76 -7.80
C TYR A 60 -12.64 7.49 -6.29
N CYS A 61 -12.21 6.30 -5.87
CA CYS A 61 -12.13 5.92 -4.45
C CYS A 61 -11.16 6.83 -3.68
N ALA A 62 -9.99 7.13 -4.28
CA ALA A 62 -9.04 8.08 -3.73
C ALA A 62 -9.67 9.47 -3.54
N THR A 63 -10.39 9.97 -4.55
CA THR A 63 -11.05 11.29 -4.52
C THR A 63 -12.11 11.39 -3.42
N GLN A 64 -12.96 10.35 -3.29
CA GLN A 64 -14.00 10.32 -2.25
C GLN A 64 -13.40 10.34 -0.84
N TRP A 65 -12.30 9.63 -0.64
CA TRP A 65 -11.58 9.65 0.62
C TRP A 65 -10.85 10.99 0.85
N PHE A 66 -10.16 11.51 -0.16
CA PHE A 66 -9.43 12.78 -0.13
C PHE A 66 -10.32 13.94 0.28
N LYS A 67 -11.52 14.06 -0.33
CA LYS A 67 -12.48 15.13 -0.02
C LYS A 67 -12.84 15.21 1.46
N LYS A 68 -12.83 14.08 2.17
CA LYS A 68 -13.14 14.00 3.62
C LYS A 68 -11.93 14.20 4.52
N ASN A 69 -10.71 14.06 3.99
CA ASN A 69 -9.48 13.94 4.77
C ASN A 69 -8.36 14.90 4.30
N ILE A 70 -8.68 15.90 3.48
CA ILE A 70 -7.70 16.81 2.86
C ILE A 70 -6.67 17.40 3.83
N GLN A 71 -7.07 17.62 5.09
CA GLN A 71 -6.22 18.21 6.13
C GLN A 71 -5.00 17.34 6.50
N VAL A 72 -5.09 16.03 6.31
CA VAL A 72 -4.02 15.08 6.64
C VAL A 72 -3.22 14.61 5.42
N VAL A 73 -3.62 15.02 4.22
CA VAL A 73 -2.94 14.64 2.98
C VAL A 73 -1.70 15.51 2.78
N ASP A 74 -0.63 14.88 2.33
CA ASP A 74 0.58 15.55 1.85
C ASP A 74 0.55 15.63 0.31
N HIS A 75 0.57 14.48 -0.36
CA HIS A 75 0.54 14.40 -1.82
C HIS A 75 -0.12 13.10 -2.30
N VAL A 76 -0.36 13.00 -3.60
CA VAL A 76 -1.01 11.85 -4.26
C VAL A 76 -0.08 11.28 -5.31
N ILE A 77 -0.01 9.96 -5.41
CA ILE A 77 0.73 9.24 -6.44
C ILE A 77 -0.27 8.44 -7.26
N VAL A 78 -0.30 8.67 -8.57
CA VAL A 78 -1.19 7.98 -9.50
C VAL A 78 -0.40 7.03 -10.37
N THR A 79 -1.02 5.93 -10.80
CA THR A 79 -0.41 5.03 -11.79
C THR A 79 -0.79 5.46 -13.19
N ASP A 80 0.19 5.61 -14.08
CA ASP A 80 0.00 5.73 -15.52
C ASP A 80 -0.56 4.41 -16.04
N GLU A 81 -1.83 4.41 -16.46
CA GLU A 81 -2.53 3.21 -16.91
C GLU A 81 -1.92 2.58 -18.17
N ILE A 82 -1.19 3.36 -18.99
CA ILE A 82 -0.57 2.90 -20.24
C ILE A 82 0.80 2.27 -19.96
N ARG A 83 1.61 2.92 -19.11
CA ARG A 83 3.00 2.52 -18.85
C ARG A 83 3.19 1.71 -17.57
N GLY A 84 2.21 1.74 -16.67
CA GLY A 84 2.29 1.16 -15.32
C GLY A 84 3.22 1.90 -14.37
N ASN A 85 3.72 3.08 -14.75
CA ASN A 85 4.64 3.87 -13.94
C ASN A 85 3.87 4.72 -12.93
N LYS A 86 4.42 4.85 -11.72
CA LYS A 86 3.87 5.77 -10.72
C LYS A 86 4.32 7.20 -10.99
N ILE A 87 3.37 8.13 -10.92
CA ILE A 87 3.56 9.57 -11.13
C ILE A 87 3.16 10.27 -9.83
N ASP A 88 4.11 10.98 -9.24
CA ASP A 88 3.86 11.83 -8.08
C ASP A 88 3.21 13.15 -8.52
N SER A 89 2.13 13.54 -7.83
CA SER A 89 1.44 14.82 -7.99
C SER A 89 2.36 16.05 -7.92
N TYR A 90 3.46 15.99 -7.16
CA TYR A 90 4.44 17.09 -7.11
C TYR A 90 5.13 17.35 -8.46
N MET A 91 5.19 16.34 -9.33
CA MET A 91 5.87 16.39 -10.62
C MET A 91 4.90 16.23 -11.81
N ALA A 92 3.59 16.30 -11.55
CA ALA A 92 2.54 16.05 -12.55
C ALA A 92 1.95 17.35 -13.13
N TYR A 93 1.36 17.23 -14.31
CA TYR A 93 0.50 18.26 -14.89
C TYR A 93 -0.96 17.86 -14.72
N PHE A 94 -1.79 18.80 -14.28
CA PHE A 94 -3.22 18.59 -14.06
C PHE A 94 -4.02 19.21 -15.21
N VAL A 95 -5.02 18.48 -15.70
CA VAL A 95 -5.96 18.95 -16.72
C VAL A 95 -7.35 18.92 -16.12
N GLU A 96 -8.03 20.06 -16.16
CA GLU A 96 -9.44 20.19 -15.77
C GLU A 96 -10.27 20.34 -17.05
N SER A 97 -11.41 19.62 -17.11
CA SER A 97 -12.33 19.61 -18.26
C SER A 97 -13.50 20.57 -18.06
#